data_AF-A0A921B6D3-F1
#
_entry.id   AF-A0A921B6D3-F1
#
_cell.length_a   1.000
_cell.length_b   1.000
_cell.length_c   1.000
_cell.angle_alpha   90.00
_cell.angle_beta   90.00
_cell.angle_gamma   90.00
#
_symmetry.space_group_name_H-M   'P 1'
#
loop_
_entity.id
_entity.type
_entity.pdbx_description
1 polymer ?
#
loop_
_entity_poly.entity_id
_entity_poly.type
_entity_poly.pdbx_seq_one_letter_code
_entity_poly.pdbx_strand_id
1 'polypeptide(L)'
;MSENLVKKLKQHIEFPQLFQVVLNEDVTQKIYDEFNVSLSDRTLSNLNHQLVTVLGVKSHEEDYYGLIQFQGRIIGWTRLEHSYYVMPKRLESVKINHESFSTPEFNKRMGINSDLHLAFKDKLLTSKGYVYDGEQQLEMLFTKGKLRGFVYPKDLHRSLPLDAELTIEKDVPLFKDSNFIIDVEKRLADPTYDAQLVFPTLDLLKVRKGRLQYWLKLSETDVDVPETDNNENDYDEHVKEVLRLERNKTKPIIESLLKAQIDYERQIKNYEVQIDRLQRIEKNYRNLKTSKLGRIQVKLWELLRRRRK
;
A
#
# COMPACT_ATOMS: atom_id res chain seq x y z
N MET A 1 -10.38 6.84 -26.19
CA MET A 1 -10.28 6.14 -24.90
C MET A 1 -9.57 4.81 -25.06
N SER A 2 -8.61 4.47 -24.19
CA SER A 2 -8.03 3.12 -24.14
C SER A 2 -9.11 2.11 -23.73
N GLU A 3 -9.29 1.03 -24.50
CA GLU A 3 -10.30 -0.01 -24.21
C GLU A 3 -10.15 -0.60 -22.80
N ASN A 4 -8.91 -0.72 -22.33
CA ASN A 4 -8.57 -1.17 -20.98
C ASN A 4 -9.06 -0.21 -19.90
N LEU A 5 -8.93 1.11 -20.12
CA LEU A 5 -9.40 2.11 -19.16
C LEU A 5 -10.93 2.04 -19.01
N VAL A 6 -11.67 2.06 -20.13
CA VAL A 6 -13.16 2.07 -20.09
C VAL A 6 -13.71 0.82 -19.42
N LYS A 7 -13.17 -0.36 -19.76
CA LYS A 7 -13.57 -1.62 -19.13
C LYS A 7 -13.35 -1.57 -17.61
N LYS A 8 -12.21 -1.05 -17.17
CA LYS A 8 -11.88 -0.92 -15.73
C LYS A 8 -12.74 0.12 -15.03
N LEU A 9 -13.03 1.27 -15.65
CA LEU A 9 -13.89 2.30 -15.09
C LEU A 9 -15.32 1.76 -14.86
N LYS A 10 -15.89 1.01 -15.82
CA LYS A 10 -17.18 0.33 -15.64
C LYS A 10 -17.15 -0.67 -14.48
N GLN A 11 -16.12 -1.52 -14.41
CA GLN A 11 -15.94 -2.46 -13.30
C GLN A 11 -15.84 -1.74 -11.95
N HIS A 12 -15.16 -0.59 -11.89
CA HIS A 12 -14.99 0.16 -10.65
C HIS A 12 -16.25 0.93 -10.22
N ILE A 13 -17.20 1.19 -11.12
CA ILE A 13 -18.54 1.68 -10.74
C ILE A 13 -19.32 0.57 -10.04
N GLU A 14 -19.27 -0.66 -10.58
CA GLU A 14 -19.95 -1.83 -10.00
C GLU A 14 -19.28 -2.30 -8.70
N PHE A 15 -17.95 -2.24 -8.65
CA PHE A 15 -17.11 -2.66 -7.53
C PHE A 15 -16.10 -1.55 -7.18
N PRO A 16 -16.50 -0.59 -6.32
CA PRO A 16 -15.66 0.53 -5.93
C PRO A 16 -14.33 0.05 -5.38
N GLN A 17 -13.26 0.35 -6.10
CA GLN A 17 -11.92 -0.02 -5.71
C GLN A 17 -10.94 1.11 -6.03
N LEU A 18 -9.90 1.20 -5.21
CA LEU A 18 -8.80 2.14 -5.40
C LEU A 18 -7.85 1.61 -6.47
N PHE A 19 -7.58 2.42 -7.49
CA PHE A 19 -6.63 2.08 -8.54
C PHE A 19 -5.74 3.27 -8.89
N GLN A 20 -4.73 3.04 -9.73
CA GLN A 20 -3.80 4.09 -10.15
C GLN A 20 -3.92 4.33 -11.64
N VAL A 21 -3.71 5.58 -12.04
CA VAL A 21 -3.60 5.99 -13.44
C VAL A 21 -2.43 6.94 -13.62
N VAL A 22 -1.81 6.87 -14.80
CA VAL A 22 -0.93 7.94 -15.28
C VAL A 22 -1.84 8.93 -16.01
N LEU A 23 -1.98 10.14 -15.45
CA LEU A 23 -2.82 11.16 -16.04
C LEU A 23 -2.26 11.58 -17.39
N ASN A 24 -3.11 11.62 -18.40
CA ASN A 24 -2.75 12.13 -19.70
C ASN A 24 -4.01 12.75 -20.31
N GLU A 25 -4.40 13.91 -19.78
CA GLU A 25 -5.62 14.63 -20.21
C GLU A 25 -5.24 16.03 -20.71
N ASP A 26 -6.21 16.78 -21.23
CA ASP A 26 -6.00 18.19 -21.57
C ASP A 26 -5.55 18.97 -20.32
N VAL A 27 -4.43 19.69 -20.43
CA VAL A 27 -3.88 20.52 -19.35
C VAL A 27 -4.82 21.63 -18.89
N THR A 28 -5.75 22.05 -19.75
CA THR A 28 -6.79 23.04 -19.45
C THR A 28 -8.01 22.43 -18.78
N GLN A 29 -8.09 21.09 -18.70
CA GLN A 29 -9.19 20.38 -18.07
C GLN A 29 -9.31 20.80 -16.60
N LYS A 30 -10.55 21.05 -16.20
CA LYS A 30 -10.89 21.50 -14.85
C LYS A 30 -10.87 20.36 -13.84
N ILE A 31 -10.55 20.73 -12.61
CA ILE A 31 -10.69 19.90 -11.43
C ILE A 31 -11.79 20.50 -10.56
N TYR A 32 -12.74 19.67 -10.16
CA TYR A 32 -13.90 20.06 -9.38
C TYR A 32 -13.74 19.58 -7.93
N ASP A 33 -13.89 20.47 -6.95
CA ASP A 33 -13.75 20.12 -5.53
C ASP A 33 -14.88 19.19 -5.05
N GLU A 34 -16.08 19.41 -5.59
CA GLU A 34 -17.25 18.56 -5.41
C GLU A 34 -17.74 18.03 -6.76
N PHE A 35 -18.66 17.06 -6.77
CA PHE A 35 -19.35 16.63 -7.99
C PHE A 35 -20.41 17.66 -8.42
N ASN A 36 -20.06 18.94 -8.35
CA ASN A 36 -20.83 20.06 -8.85
C ASN A 36 -19.98 20.75 -9.91
N VAL A 37 -20.26 20.43 -11.17
CA VAL A 37 -19.50 20.84 -12.37
C VAL A 37 -19.44 22.37 -12.54
N SER A 38 -20.23 23.12 -11.78
CA SER A 38 -20.30 24.58 -11.86
C SER A 38 -19.20 25.33 -11.08
N LEU A 39 -18.46 24.66 -10.19
CA LEU A 39 -17.43 25.28 -9.33
C LEU A 39 -16.07 24.63 -9.59
N SER A 40 -15.18 25.35 -10.30
CA SER A 40 -13.81 24.91 -10.54
C SER A 40 -12.85 26.11 -10.57
N ASP A 41 -11.89 26.14 -9.65
CA ASP A 41 -10.82 27.16 -9.63
C ASP A 41 -9.44 26.61 -10.05
N ARG A 42 -9.37 25.32 -10.44
CA ARG A 42 -8.10 24.62 -10.69
C ARG A 42 -8.14 23.81 -11.98
N THR A 43 -6.98 23.72 -12.63
CA THR A 43 -6.76 22.95 -13.86
C THR A 43 -5.77 21.81 -13.65
N LEU A 44 -5.77 20.85 -14.57
CA LEU A 44 -4.95 19.64 -14.52
C LEU A 44 -3.47 19.87 -14.87
N SER A 45 -3.11 21.06 -15.37
CA SER A 45 -1.77 21.40 -15.88
C SER A 45 -0.58 20.82 -15.10
N ASN A 46 -0.52 21.01 -13.78
CA ASN A 46 0.61 20.53 -12.96
C ASN A 46 0.55 19.03 -12.62
N LEU A 47 -0.59 18.38 -12.83
CA LEU A 47 -0.83 16.97 -12.54
C LEU A 47 -0.75 16.11 -13.80
N ASN A 48 -0.69 16.71 -14.99
CA ASN A 48 -0.58 15.95 -16.21
C ASN A 48 0.71 15.12 -16.23
N HIS A 49 0.63 13.90 -16.76
CA HIS A 49 1.68 12.88 -16.76
C HIS A 49 2.14 12.39 -15.38
N GLN A 50 1.45 12.78 -14.31
CA GLN A 50 1.72 12.27 -12.96
C GLN A 50 0.95 10.97 -12.70
N LEU A 51 1.55 10.12 -11.87
CA LEU A 51 0.87 8.97 -11.29
C LEU A 51 -0.05 9.43 -10.15
N VAL A 52 -1.35 9.21 -10.31
CA VAL A 52 -2.36 9.53 -9.29
C VAL A 52 -3.13 8.28 -8.87
N THR A 53 -3.72 8.34 -7.68
CA THR A 53 -4.63 7.30 -7.20
C THR A 53 -6.06 7.79 -7.40
N VAL A 54 -6.89 6.97 -8.04
CA VAL A 54 -8.33 7.21 -8.19
C VAL A 54 -9.04 6.59 -7.00
N LEU A 55 -9.75 7.42 -6.24
CA LEU A 55 -10.47 7.03 -5.03
C LEU A 55 -11.90 6.54 -5.31
N GLY A 56 -12.50 7.03 -6.39
CA GLY A 56 -13.85 6.69 -6.79
C GLY A 56 -14.13 7.14 -8.21
N VAL A 57 -15.08 6.47 -8.85
CA VAL A 57 -15.50 6.73 -10.22
C VAL A 57 -16.98 7.03 -10.23
N LYS A 58 -17.39 8.04 -10.99
CA LYS A 58 -18.79 8.34 -11.29
C LYS A 58 -18.95 8.48 -12.80
N SER A 59 -20.02 7.94 -13.33
CA SER A 59 -20.46 8.27 -14.69
C SER A 59 -21.40 9.47 -14.65
N HIS A 60 -21.28 10.35 -15.62
CA HIS A 60 -22.26 11.39 -15.91
C HIS A 60 -22.42 11.46 -17.42
N GLU A 61 -23.64 11.25 -17.89
CA GLU A 61 -23.93 11.09 -19.33
C GLU A 61 -23.08 9.95 -19.94
N GLU A 62 -22.19 10.27 -20.87
CA GLU A 62 -21.27 9.31 -21.51
C GLU A 62 -19.82 9.39 -20.96
N ASP A 63 -19.55 10.33 -20.06
CA ASP A 63 -18.22 10.60 -19.52
C ASP A 63 -17.99 9.95 -18.14
N TYR A 64 -16.74 9.59 -17.87
CA TYR A 64 -16.30 9.07 -16.58
C TYR A 64 -15.47 10.11 -15.83
N TYR A 65 -15.83 10.34 -14.57
CA TYR A 65 -15.13 11.23 -13.65
C TYR A 65 -14.48 10.42 -12.54
N GLY A 66 -13.19 10.68 -12.30
CA GLY A 66 -12.43 10.08 -11.21
C GLY A 66 -12.12 11.10 -10.12
N LEU A 67 -12.35 10.73 -8.86
CA LEU A 67 -11.85 11.48 -7.71
C LEU A 67 -10.37 11.16 -7.50
N ILE A 68 -9.48 12.10 -7.81
CA ILE A 68 -8.04 11.86 -7.81
C ILE A 68 -7.38 12.31 -6.50
N GLN A 69 -6.42 11.50 -6.05
CA GLN A 69 -5.52 11.75 -4.93
C GLN A 69 -4.08 11.79 -5.45
N PHE A 70 -3.34 12.81 -5.05
CA PHE A 70 -1.92 12.96 -5.36
C PHE A 70 -1.12 13.27 -4.09
N GLN A 71 -0.02 12.55 -3.87
CA GLN A 71 0.85 12.69 -2.69
C GLN A 71 0.09 12.68 -1.35
N GLY A 72 -0.93 11.83 -1.23
CA GLY A 72 -1.74 11.69 -0.02
C GLY A 72 -2.86 12.74 0.14
N ARG A 73 -2.93 13.76 -0.72
CA ARG A 73 -3.98 14.79 -0.68
C ARG A 73 -5.03 14.53 -1.75
N ILE A 74 -6.30 14.64 -1.38
CA ILE A 74 -7.41 14.61 -2.33
C ILE A 74 -7.36 15.92 -3.11
N ILE A 75 -7.35 15.83 -4.44
CA ILE A 75 -7.25 16.98 -5.33
C ILE A 75 -8.63 17.40 -5.83
N GLY A 76 -9.46 16.43 -6.24
CA GLY A 76 -10.81 16.68 -6.73
C GLY A 76 -11.23 15.71 -7.83
N TRP A 77 -12.39 15.97 -8.43
CA TRP A 77 -12.93 15.20 -9.56
C TRP A 77 -12.40 15.75 -10.88
N THR A 78 -12.04 14.85 -11.78
CA THR A 78 -11.68 15.22 -13.15
C THR A 78 -12.11 14.12 -14.12
N ARG A 79 -12.30 14.50 -15.38
CA ARG A 79 -12.70 13.54 -16.42
C ARG A 79 -11.52 12.64 -16.78
N LEU A 80 -11.78 11.35 -16.97
CA LEU A 80 -10.78 10.35 -17.33
C LEU A 80 -11.11 9.77 -18.72
N GLU A 81 -10.34 10.17 -19.73
CA GLU A 81 -10.58 9.78 -21.13
C GLU A 81 -9.31 9.23 -21.79
N HIS A 82 -8.20 9.93 -21.63
CA HIS A 82 -6.93 9.62 -22.28
C HIS A 82 -5.84 9.11 -21.33
N SER A 83 -6.13 9.09 -20.02
CA SER A 83 -5.27 8.54 -18.98
C SER A 83 -4.99 7.05 -19.16
N TYR A 84 -3.84 6.61 -18.66
CA TYR A 84 -3.43 5.21 -18.76
C TYR A 84 -3.66 4.48 -17.44
N TYR A 85 -4.43 3.39 -17.50
CA TYR A 85 -4.62 2.51 -16.34
C TYR A 85 -3.31 1.82 -15.96
N VAL A 86 -2.96 1.87 -14.68
CA VAL A 86 -1.81 1.16 -14.14
C VAL A 86 -2.27 -0.20 -13.63
N MET A 87 -1.77 -1.26 -14.26
CA MET A 87 -1.93 -2.62 -13.78
C MET A 87 -0.93 -2.87 -12.65
N PRO A 88 -1.36 -2.95 -11.38
CA PRO A 88 -0.47 -3.32 -10.28
C PRO A 88 0.10 -4.71 -10.49
N LYS A 89 1.37 -4.87 -10.07
CA LYS A 89 2.09 -6.14 -9.99
C LYS A 89 2.82 -6.23 -8.65
N ARG A 90 3.40 -7.39 -8.34
CA ARG A 90 4.26 -7.54 -7.18
C ARG A 90 5.47 -6.61 -7.31
N LEU A 91 5.86 -6.01 -6.18
CA LEU A 91 7.05 -5.18 -6.12
C LEU A 91 8.30 -6.04 -6.33
N GLU A 92 9.08 -5.69 -7.35
CA GLU A 92 10.31 -6.38 -7.71
C GLU A 92 11.47 -5.39 -7.75
N SER A 93 12.67 -5.84 -7.36
CA SER A 93 13.88 -5.08 -7.62
C SER A 93 14.41 -5.45 -9.00
N VAL A 94 14.75 -4.46 -9.81
CA VAL A 94 15.21 -4.68 -11.18
C VAL A 94 16.44 -3.84 -11.46
N LYS A 95 17.27 -4.34 -12.38
CA LYS A 95 18.36 -3.59 -13.02
C LYS A 95 18.10 -3.54 -14.53
N ILE A 96 18.54 -2.48 -15.20
CA ILE A 96 18.43 -2.37 -16.65
C ILE A 96 19.46 -3.27 -17.32
N ASN A 97 19.05 -4.00 -18.36
CA ASN A 97 19.95 -4.62 -19.30
C ASN A 97 20.45 -3.58 -20.31
N HIS A 98 21.62 -3.00 -20.07
CA HIS A 98 22.15 -1.94 -20.94
C HIS A 98 22.48 -2.40 -22.36
N GLU A 99 22.62 -3.72 -22.61
CA GLU A 99 22.91 -4.26 -23.93
C GLU A 99 21.69 -4.23 -24.84
N SER A 100 20.49 -4.48 -24.28
CA SER A 100 19.22 -4.48 -25.03
C SER A 100 18.41 -3.21 -24.86
N PHE A 101 18.76 -2.36 -23.89
CA PHE A 101 17.92 -1.26 -23.46
C PHE A 101 17.64 -0.24 -24.57
N SER A 102 16.35 -0.08 -24.84
CA SER A 102 15.83 0.96 -25.72
C SER A 102 14.84 1.82 -24.95
N THR A 103 14.91 3.15 -25.14
CA THR A 103 13.97 4.06 -24.49
C THR A 103 12.64 4.08 -25.26
N PRO A 104 11.51 3.68 -24.65
CA PRO A 104 10.21 3.78 -25.29
C PRO A 104 9.82 5.24 -25.61
N GLU A 105 9.27 5.49 -26.79
CA GLU A 105 8.73 6.81 -27.19
C GLU A 105 7.62 7.31 -26.25
N PHE A 106 6.95 6.39 -25.56
CA PHE A 106 5.98 6.68 -24.50
C PHE A 106 6.54 7.64 -23.44
N ASN A 107 7.82 7.51 -23.06
CA ASN A 107 8.44 8.40 -22.07
C ASN A 107 8.43 9.86 -22.53
N LYS A 108 8.75 10.13 -23.80
CA LYS A 108 8.74 11.48 -24.36
C LYS A 108 7.33 12.07 -24.35
N ARG A 109 6.31 11.27 -24.71
CA ARG A 109 4.90 11.71 -24.65
C ARG A 109 4.46 12.04 -23.22
N MET A 110 4.95 11.29 -22.23
CA MET A 110 4.73 11.55 -20.80
C MET A 110 5.61 12.67 -20.23
N GLY A 111 6.32 13.43 -21.06
CA GLY A 111 7.19 14.54 -20.61
C GLY A 111 8.43 14.11 -19.82
N ILE A 112 8.81 12.84 -19.90
CA ILE A 112 10.05 12.32 -19.30
C ILE A 112 11.20 12.61 -20.27
N ASN A 113 11.79 13.78 -20.11
CA ASN A 113 12.87 14.28 -20.98
C ASN A 113 14.29 13.96 -20.46
N SER A 114 14.41 13.21 -19.36
CA SER A 114 15.71 12.81 -18.83
C SER A 114 16.31 11.67 -19.64
N ASP A 115 17.64 11.69 -19.83
CA ASP A 115 18.37 10.55 -20.38
C ASP A 115 18.23 9.34 -19.45
N LEU A 116 17.40 8.38 -19.85
CA LEU A 116 17.10 7.19 -19.07
C LEU A 116 18.30 6.23 -18.98
N HIS A 117 19.20 6.22 -19.97
CA HIS A 117 20.40 5.39 -19.91
C HIS A 117 21.27 5.84 -18.73
N LEU A 118 21.52 7.15 -18.62
CA LEU A 118 22.27 7.71 -17.50
C LEU A 118 21.48 7.66 -16.19
N ALA A 119 20.16 7.91 -16.24
CA ALA A 119 19.32 7.92 -15.05
C ALA A 119 19.24 6.55 -14.38
N PHE A 120 19.33 5.45 -15.14
CA PHE A 120 19.23 4.08 -14.64
C PHE A 120 20.56 3.37 -14.45
N LYS A 121 21.66 3.89 -15.03
CA LYS A 121 22.98 3.30 -14.91
C LYS A 121 23.35 2.98 -13.46
N ASP A 122 23.76 1.72 -13.24
CA ASP A 122 24.27 1.20 -11.96
C ASP A 122 23.30 1.33 -10.77
N LYS A 123 22.00 1.55 -11.03
CA LYS A 123 20.99 1.72 -9.98
C LYS A 123 20.10 0.49 -9.83
N LEU A 124 19.80 0.18 -8.58
CA LEU A 124 18.72 -0.72 -8.22
C LEU A 124 17.39 0.04 -8.30
N LEU A 125 16.50 -0.42 -9.16
CA LEU A 125 15.20 0.19 -9.41
C LEU A 125 14.11 -0.70 -8.82
N THR A 126 12.94 -0.11 -8.55
CA THR A 126 11.76 -0.85 -8.11
C THR A 126 10.73 -0.84 -9.23
N SER A 127 10.34 -2.02 -9.70
CA SER A 127 9.19 -2.18 -10.56
C SER A 127 7.91 -2.25 -9.74
N LYS A 128 6.86 -1.54 -10.17
CA LYS A 128 5.58 -1.46 -9.43
C LYS A 128 4.32 -1.77 -10.23
N GLY A 129 4.36 -1.70 -11.55
CA GLY A 129 3.16 -1.76 -12.36
C GLY A 129 3.46 -1.80 -13.85
N TYR A 130 2.46 -2.21 -14.62
CA TYR A 130 2.46 -2.14 -16.07
C TYR A 130 1.48 -1.09 -16.57
N VAL A 131 1.78 -0.53 -17.74
CA VAL A 131 0.88 0.29 -18.54
C VAL A 131 0.87 -0.27 -19.95
N TYR A 132 -0.30 -0.28 -20.59
CA TYR A 132 -0.45 -0.68 -21.98
C TYR A 132 -0.66 0.56 -22.85
N ASP A 133 0.20 0.72 -23.84
CA ASP A 133 0.11 1.73 -24.88
C ASP A 133 -0.13 1.04 -26.23
N GLY A 134 -1.40 0.91 -26.61
CA GLY A 134 -1.80 -0.01 -27.67
C GLY A 134 -1.47 -1.45 -27.31
N GLU A 135 -0.70 -2.13 -28.16
CA GLU A 135 -0.23 -3.51 -27.93
C GLU A 135 1.08 -3.58 -27.12
N GLN A 136 1.70 -2.43 -26.83
CA GLN A 136 2.98 -2.39 -26.12
C GLN A 136 2.76 -2.38 -24.60
N GLN A 137 3.31 -3.39 -23.93
CA GLN A 137 3.41 -3.43 -22.48
C GLN A 137 4.67 -2.71 -22.01
N LEU A 138 4.48 -1.75 -21.11
CA LEU A 138 5.55 -0.94 -20.54
C LEU A 138 5.54 -1.08 -19.01
N GLU A 139 6.72 -1.28 -18.43
CA GLU A 139 6.90 -1.47 -17.00
C GLU A 139 7.38 -0.19 -16.33
N MET A 140 6.73 0.16 -15.22
CA MET A 140 6.97 1.39 -14.48
C MET A 140 8.12 1.24 -13.49
N LEU A 141 9.18 2.04 -13.67
CA LEU A 141 10.36 2.00 -12.81
C LEU A 141 10.41 3.17 -11.84
N PHE A 142 10.71 2.85 -10.58
CA PHE A 142 10.78 3.81 -9.50
C PHE A 142 12.16 3.82 -8.85
N THR A 143 12.55 4.99 -8.36
CA THR A 143 13.71 5.15 -7.49
C THR A 143 13.30 5.97 -6.27
N LYS A 144 13.53 5.46 -5.06
CA LYS A 144 13.15 6.11 -3.79
C LYS A 144 11.68 6.57 -3.80
N GLY A 145 10.79 5.75 -4.35
CA GLY A 145 9.35 6.01 -4.41
C GLY A 145 8.89 6.97 -5.52
N LYS A 146 9.79 7.59 -6.29
CA LYS A 146 9.44 8.46 -7.43
C LYS A 146 9.50 7.68 -8.74
N LEU A 147 8.47 7.85 -9.58
CA LEU A 147 8.46 7.33 -10.95
C LEU A 147 9.61 7.99 -11.73
N ARG A 148 10.41 7.19 -12.42
CA ARG A 148 11.54 7.66 -13.23
C ARG A 148 11.33 7.45 -14.72
N GLY A 149 10.62 6.40 -15.08
CA GLY A 149 10.25 6.16 -16.47
C GLY A 149 9.62 4.80 -16.68
N PHE A 150 9.34 4.55 -17.94
CA PHE A 150 8.72 3.33 -18.46
C PHE A 150 9.74 2.62 -19.34
N VAL A 151 9.82 1.30 -19.23
CA VAL A 151 10.74 0.47 -20.03
C VAL A 151 10.04 -0.76 -20.58
N TYR A 152 10.63 -1.41 -21.58
CA TYR A 152 10.13 -2.71 -22.00
C TYR A 152 10.50 -3.80 -20.98
N PRO A 153 9.59 -4.72 -20.65
CA PRO A 153 9.86 -5.82 -19.71
C PRO A 153 11.08 -6.68 -20.08
N LYS A 154 11.40 -6.79 -21.38
CA LYS A 154 12.56 -7.54 -21.91
C LYS A 154 13.91 -6.89 -21.58
N ASP A 155 13.93 -5.60 -21.28
CA ASP A 155 15.16 -4.84 -21.02
C ASP A 155 15.53 -4.85 -19.53
N LEU A 156 14.98 -5.78 -18.75
CA LEU A 156 15.11 -5.86 -17.30
C LEU A 156 15.76 -7.16 -16.85
N HIS A 157 16.79 -7.02 -16.01
CA HIS A 157 17.24 -8.10 -15.13
C HIS A 157 16.37 -8.09 -13.87
N ARG A 158 15.62 -9.17 -13.67
CA ARG A 158 14.68 -9.33 -12.56
C ARG A 158 15.34 -9.96 -11.35
N SER A 159 14.96 -9.48 -10.17
CA SER A 159 15.31 -10.14 -8.93
C SER A 159 14.29 -11.18 -8.51
N LEU A 160 14.74 -12.27 -7.91
CA LEU A 160 13.89 -13.19 -7.18
C LEU A 160 14.06 -12.97 -5.67
N PRO A 161 12.96 -12.90 -4.90
CA PRO A 161 13.06 -12.89 -3.45
C PRO A 161 13.53 -14.26 -2.97
N LEU A 162 14.44 -14.25 -2.00
CA LEU A 162 14.87 -15.43 -1.28
C LEU A 162 14.56 -15.25 0.21
N ASP A 163 14.27 -16.36 0.87
CA ASP A 163 14.11 -16.42 2.32
C ASP A 163 14.81 -17.70 2.79
N ALA A 164 16.14 -17.63 2.81
CA ALA A 164 17.00 -18.76 3.17
C ALA A 164 18.15 -18.26 4.04
N GLU A 165 18.47 -19.04 5.06
CA GLU A 165 19.64 -18.80 5.90
C GLU A 165 20.84 -19.52 5.27
N LEU A 166 21.95 -18.81 5.08
CA LEU A 166 23.17 -19.38 4.51
C LEU A 166 24.40 -19.01 5.33
N THR A 167 25.40 -19.88 5.26
CA THR A 167 26.71 -19.65 5.83
C THR A 167 27.65 -19.19 4.73
N ILE A 168 28.23 -18.00 4.86
CA ILE A 168 29.19 -17.47 3.89
C ILE A 168 30.60 -17.72 4.41
N GLU A 169 31.44 -18.33 3.59
CA GLU A 169 32.85 -18.58 3.93
C GLU A 169 33.62 -17.28 4.15
N LYS A 170 34.72 -17.33 4.92
CA LYS A 170 35.45 -16.14 5.38
C LYS A 170 36.22 -15.41 4.28
N ASP A 171 36.45 -16.06 3.16
CA ASP A 171 37.20 -15.59 1.99
C ASP A 171 36.29 -14.98 0.91
N VAL A 172 35.02 -15.38 0.82
CA VAL A 172 34.04 -14.86 -0.16
C VAL A 172 33.78 -13.36 0.01
N PRO A 173 34.20 -12.46 -0.91
CA PRO A 173 34.14 -11.00 -0.72
C PRO A 173 32.70 -10.48 -0.51
N LEU A 174 32.56 -9.45 0.34
CA LEU A 174 31.28 -8.83 0.67
C LEU A 174 31.33 -7.34 0.34
N PHE A 175 30.28 -6.84 -0.33
CA PHE A 175 30.20 -5.46 -0.80
C PHE A 175 29.00 -4.73 -0.21
N LYS A 176 29.09 -3.42 -0.04
CA LYS A 176 27.96 -2.59 0.44
C LYS A 176 26.99 -2.22 -0.68
N ASP A 177 27.44 -2.24 -1.93
CA ASP A 177 26.66 -1.88 -3.11
C ASP A 177 26.60 -3.02 -4.13
N SER A 178 25.54 -3.01 -4.94
CA SER A 178 25.28 -4.06 -5.92
C SER A 178 26.16 -3.98 -7.17
N ASN A 179 27.11 -3.05 -7.22
CA ASN A 179 28.10 -2.91 -8.31
C ASN A 179 29.50 -3.28 -7.83
N PHE A 180 29.64 -3.80 -6.61
CA PHE A 180 30.89 -4.27 -6.02
C PHE A 180 32.00 -3.21 -5.94
N ILE A 181 31.62 -1.94 -5.75
CA ILE A 181 32.57 -0.82 -5.67
C ILE A 181 33.14 -0.69 -4.25
N ILE A 182 32.32 -0.93 -3.22
CA ILE A 182 32.65 -0.68 -1.82
C ILE A 182 32.79 -2.01 -1.08
N ASP A 183 34.02 -2.47 -0.92
CA ASP A 183 34.37 -3.68 -0.17
C ASP A 183 34.17 -3.50 1.36
N VAL A 184 33.96 -4.60 2.05
CA VAL A 184 33.80 -4.72 3.50
C VAL A 184 35.01 -5.42 4.09
N GLU A 185 36.00 -4.63 4.48
CA GLU A 185 37.27 -5.13 5.06
C GLU A 185 37.11 -5.85 6.40
N LYS A 186 36.08 -5.51 7.19
CA LYS A 186 35.85 -6.06 8.53
C LYS A 186 34.57 -6.86 8.59
N ARG A 187 34.70 -8.19 8.70
CA ARG A 187 33.57 -9.11 8.84
C ARG A 187 33.15 -9.27 10.30
N LEU A 188 31.87 -9.58 10.47
CA LEU A 188 31.33 -10.01 11.75
C LEU A 188 31.83 -11.44 12.05
N ALA A 189 32.01 -11.76 13.33
CA ALA A 189 32.60 -13.04 13.75
C ALA A 189 31.74 -14.26 13.39
N ASP A 190 30.43 -14.06 13.32
CA ASP A 190 29.44 -15.05 12.92
C ASP A 190 29.28 -15.05 11.39
N PRO A 191 29.44 -16.20 10.71
CA PRO A 191 29.35 -16.32 9.25
C PRO A 191 27.93 -16.52 8.70
N THR A 192 26.89 -16.49 9.54
CA THR A 192 25.51 -16.75 9.09
C THR A 192 24.81 -15.47 8.62
N TYR A 193 24.11 -15.56 7.49
CA TYR A 193 23.40 -14.44 6.84
C TYR A 193 22.05 -14.91 6.27
N ASP A 194 21.08 -13.98 6.21
CA ASP A 194 19.82 -14.20 5.50
C ASP A 194 19.98 -13.82 4.02
N ALA A 195 19.79 -14.74 3.09
CA ALA A 195 19.54 -14.39 1.68
C ALA A 195 18.22 -13.64 1.58
N GLN A 196 18.23 -12.50 0.90
CA GLN A 196 17.02 -11.71 0.68
C GLN A 196 16.58 -11.70 -0.78
N LEU A 197 17.55 -11.63 -1.69
CA LEU A 197 17.27 -11.27 -3.07
C LEU A 197 18.40 -11.74 -3.99
N VAL A 198 18.06 -12.35 -5.11
CA VAL A 198 19.04 -12.84 -6.10
C VAL A 198 18.72 -12.26 -7.48
N PHE A 199 19.74 -11.93 -8.26
CA PHE A 199 19.65 -11.66 -9.69
C PHE A 199 20.42 -12.76 -10.44
N PRO A 200 19.75 -13.83 -10.87
CA PRO A 200 20.42 -14.97 -11.49
C PRO A 200 21.20 -14.57 -12.75
N THR A 201 20.62 -13.70 -13.58
CA THR A 201 21.25 -13.25 -14.83
C THR A 201 22.48 -12.36 -14.64
N LEU A 202 22.65 -11.76 -13.45
CA LEU A 202 23.76 -10.85 -13.14
C LEU A 202 24.75 -11.46 -12.15
N ASP A 203 24.54 -12.70 -11.72
CA ASP A 203 25.34 -13.34 -10.68
C ASP A 203 25.40 -12.51 -9.38
N LEU A 204 24.28 -11.89 -8.97
CA LEU A 204 24.24 -11.05 -7.75
C LEU A 204 23.36 -11.70 -6.68
N LEU A 205 23.89 -11.77 -5.47
CA LEU A 205 23.14 -12.15 -4.27
C LEU A 205 23.19 -11.00 -3.25
N LYS A 206 22.03 -10.68 -2.69
CA LYS A 206 21.88 -9.74 -1.58
C LYS A 206 21.60 -10.51 -0.31
N VAL A 207 22.42 -10.25 0.70
CA VAL A 207 22.29 -10.88 2.02
C VAL A 207 22.13 -9.83 3.12
N ARG A 208 21.52 -10.23 4.23
CA ARG A 208 21.30 -9.39 5.40
C ARG A 208 21.87 -10.05 6.64
N LYS A 209 22.48 -9.22 7.49
CA LYS A 209 22.87 -9.60 8.85
C LYS A 209 22.41 -8.53 9.84
N GLY A 210 21.36 -8.84 10.59
CA GLY A 210 20.68 -7.87 11.44
C GLY A 210 20.18 -6.66 10.65
N ARG A 211 20.80 -5.50 10.85
CA ARG A 211 20.44 -4.25 10.14
C ARG A 211 21.32 -3.97 8.92
N LEU A 212 22.42 -4.70 8.74
CA LEU A 212 23.37 -4.48 7.66
C LEU A 212 22.99 -5.33 6.45
N GLN A 213 23.18 -4.77 5.27
CA GLN A 213 22.91 -5.42 3.99
C GLN A 213 24.21 -5.45 3.18
N TYR A 214 24.45 -6.58 2.55
CA TYR A 214 25.64 -6.82 1.74
C TYR A 214 25.27 -7.45 0.41
N TRP A 215 26.19 -7.37 -0.52
CA TRP A 215 26.13 -7.96 -1.85
C TRP A 215 27.35 -8.84 -2.06
N LEU A 216 27.15 -9.96 -2.74
CA LEU A 216 28.21 -10.87 -3.17
C LEU A 216 27.80 -11.54 -4.49
N LYS A 217 28.74 -12.29 -5.06
CA LYS A 217 28.42 -13.10 -6.24
C LYS A 217 27.62 -14.33 -5.84
N LEU A 218 26.63 -14.68 -6.65
CA LEU A 218 25.83 -15.88 -6.41
C LEU A 218 26.67 -17.15 -6.61
N SER A 219 27.57 -17.14 -7.60
CA SER A 219 28.50 -18.22 -7.91
C SER A 219 29.48 -18.58 -6.79
N GLU A 220 29.64 -17.70 -5.80
CA GLU A 220 30.47 -17.92 -4.61
C GLU A 220 29.64 -18.50 -3.43
N THR A 221 28.41 -18.95 -3.69
CA THR A 221 27.50 -19.51 -2.69
C THR A 221 26.74 -20.74 -3.19
N ASP A 222 26.43 -21.68 -2.30
CA ASP A 222 25.64 -22.88 -2.57
C ASP A 222 24.12 -22.64 -2.44
N VAL A 223 23.65 -21.45 -2.83
CA VAL A 223 22.23 -21.10 -2.68
C VAL A 223 21.42 -21.66 -3.85
N ASP A 224 20.48 -22.56 -3.55
CA ASP A 224 19.49 -23.02 -4.53
C ASP A 224 18.59 -21.87 -4.95
N VAL A 225 18.68 -21.49 -6.22
CA VAL A 225 17.80 -20.49 -6.83
C VAL A 225 16.51 -21.20 -7.26
N PRO A 226 15.33 -20.74 -6.81
CA PRO A 226 14.07 -21.28 -7.27
C PRO A 226 13.96 -21.15 -8.80
N GLU A 227 13.60 -22.23 -9.48
CA GLU A 227 13.22 -22.14 -10.89
C GLU A 227 12.03 -21.18 -11.02
N THR A 228 12.19 -20.15 -11.85
CA THR A 228 11.12 -19.19 -12.08
C THR A 228 10.17 -19.80 -13.10
N ASP A 229 8.99 -20.21 -12.64
CA ASP A 229 7.91 -20.64 -13.52
C ASP A 229 7.39 -19.39 -14.25
N ASN A 230 7.93 -19.12 -15.45
CA ASN A 230 7.62 -17.93 -16.28
C ASN A 230 6.18 -17.92 -16.84
N ASN A 231 5.30 -18.77 -16.32
CA ASN A 231 3.95 -19.01 -16.83
C ASN A 231 2.84 -18.33 -16.01
N GLU A 232 3.15 -17.51 -15.00
CA GLU A 232 2.11 -16.68 -14.39
C GLU A 232 1.63 -15.64 -15.41
N ASN A 233 0.38 -15.80 -15.86
CA ASN A 233 -0.29 -14.86 -16.74
C ASN A 233 -0.39 -13.49 -16.02
N ASP A 234 0.07 -12.40 -16.65
CA ASP A 234 0.09 -11.04 -16.06
C ASP A 234 -1.27 -10.62 -15.46
N TYR A 235 -2.37 -11.12 -16.02
CA TYR A 235 -3.72 -10.91 -15.51
C TYR A 235 -3.97 -11.57 -14.15
N ASP A 236 -3.46 -12.78 -13.93
CA ASP A 236 -3.59 -13.48 -12.65
C ASP A 236 -2.75 -12.81 -11.57
N GLU A 237 -1.54 -12.35 -11.92
CA GLU A 237 -0.71 -11.56 -11.01
C GLU A 237 -1.42 -10.25 -10.61
N HIS A 238 -1.98 -9.54 -11.59
CA HIS A 238 -2.75 -8.32 -11.36
C HIS A 238 -3.91 -8.56 -10.38
N VAL A 239 -4.72 -9.59 -10.59
CA VAL A 239 -5.85 -9.91 -9.70
C VAL A 239 -5.37 -10.26 -8.30
N LYS A 240 -4.32 -11.09 -8.17
CA LYS A 240 -3.72 -11.42 -6.87
C LYS A 240 -3.24 -10.16 -6.13
N GLU A 241 -2.58 -9.25 -6.83
CA GLU A 241 -2.03 -8.04 -6.23
C GLU A 241 -3.13 -7.05 -5.82
N VAL A 242 -4.15 -6.88 -6.67
CA VAL A 242 -5.36 -6.10 -6.36
C VAL A 242 -6.00 -6.60 -5.07
N LEU A 243 -6.22 -7.92 -4.93
CA LEU A 243 -6.78 -8.51 -3.72
C LEU A 243 -5.86 -8.33 -2.50
N ARG A 244 -4.54 -8.43 -2.69
CA ARG A 244 -3.55 -8.21 -1.62
C ARG A 244 -3.59 -6.77 -1.10
N LEU A 245 -3.66 -5.79 -2.01
CA LEU A 245 -3.75 -4.37 -1.67
C LEU A 245 -5.04 -4.05 -0.90
N GLU A 246 -6.17 -4.62 -1.32
CA GLU A 246 -7.44 -4.47 -0.58
C GLU A 246 -7.36 -5.08 0.81
N ARG A 247 -6.87 -6.33 0.92
CA ARG A 247 -6.72 -6.99 2.21
C ARG A 247 -5.84 -6.19 3.17
N ASN A 248 -4.74 -5.61 2.70
CA ASN A 248 -3.84 -4.79 3.51
C ASN A 248 -4.51 -3.51 4.04
N LYS A 249 -5.49 -2.95 3.31
CA LYS A 249 -6.27 -1.79 3.76
C LYS A 249 -7.42 -2.18 4.69
N THR A 250 -8.11 -3.26 4.39
CA THR A 250 -9.30 -3.71 5.11
C THR A 250 -8.97 -4.38 6.44
N LYS A 251 -7.85 -5.11 6.52
CA LYS A 251 -7.39 -5.79 7.75
C LYS A 251 -7.30 -4.87 8.97
N PRO A 252 -6.59 -3.72 8.95
CA PRO A 252 -6.51 -2.84 10.13
C PRO A 252 -7.87 -2.25 10.52
N ILE A 253 -8.75 -1.99 9.54
CA ILE A 253 -10.11 -1.50 9.79
C ILE A 253 -10.92 -2.58 10.52
N ILE A 254 -10.93 -3.81 10.01
CA ILE A 254 -11.63 -4.94 10.65
C ILE A 254 -11.06 -5.19 12.05
N GLU A 255 -9.74 -5.20 12.21
CA GLU A 255 -9.11 -5.35 13.53
C GLU A 255 -9.53 -4.23 14.50
N SER A 256 -9.67 -3.00 14.03
CA SER A 256 -10.15 -1.88 14.84
C SER A 256 -11.62 -2.02 15.24
N LEU A 257 -12.48 -2.45 14.30
CA LEU A 257 -13.91 -2.67 14.55
C LEU A 257 -14.14 -3.82 15.52
N LEU A 258 -13.38 -4.92 15.38
CA LEU A 258 -13.43 -6.05 16.31
C LEU A 258 -12.99 -5.65 17.72
N LYS A 259 -11.91 -4.86 17.85
CA LYS A 259 -11.50 -4.31 19.15
C LYS A 259 -12.59 -3.43 19.76
N ALA A 260 -13.18 -2.54 18.97
CA ALA A 260 -14.27 -1.69 19.42
C ALA A 260 -15.47 -2.52 19.91
N GLN A 261 -15.87 -3.56 19.17
CA GLN A 261 -16.94 -4.47 19.57
C GLN A 261 -16.63 -5.19 20.90
N ILE A 262 -15.42 -5.73 21.05
CA ILE A 262 -14.98 -6.37 22.31
C ILE A 262 -15.06 -5.39 23.48
N ASP A 263 -14.65 -4.14 23.28
CA ASP A 263 -14.71 -3.12 24.32
C ASP A 263 -16.16 -2.70 24.65
N TYR A 264 -17.05 -2.63 23.66
CA TYR A 264 -18.48 -2.43 23.90
C TYR A 264 -19.10 -3.58 24.70
N GLU A 265 -18.79 -4.83 24.37
CA GLU A 265 -19.27 -6.00 25.12
C GLU A 265 -18.78 -5.98 26.57
N ARG A 266 -17.54 -5.55 26.82
CA ARG A 266 -17.02 -5.35 28.18
C ARG A 266 -17.76 -4.25 28.93
N GLN A 267 -18.04 -3.13 28.27
CA GLN A 267 -18.81 -2.04 28.88
C GLN A 267 -20.23 -2.49 29.23
N ILE A 268 -20.92 -3.21 28.35
CA ILE A 268 -22.24 -3.77 28.60
C ILE A 268 -22.21 -4.67 29.84
N LYS A 269 -21.27 -5.61 29.92
CA LYS A 269 -21.11 -6.48 31.11
C LYS A 269 -20.85 -5.67 32.38
N ASN A 270 -20.04 -4.63 32.30
CA ASN A 270 -19.79 -3.75 33.45
C ASN A 270 -21.06 -2.99 33.89
N TYR A 271 -21.87 -2.52 32.94
CA TYR A 271 -23.15 -1.89 33.22
C TYR A 271 -24.15 -2.87 33.83
N GLU A 272 -24.24 -4.11 33.33
CA GLU A 272 -25.06 -5.17 33.91
C GLU A 272 -24.69 -5.43 35.37
N VAL A 273 -23.38 -5.56 35.67
CA VAL A 273 -22.89 -5.73 37.04
C VAL A 273 -23.24 -4.53 37.94
N GLN A 274 -23.20 -3.31 37.41
CA GLN A 274 -23.61 -2.11 38.15
C GLN A 274 -25.11 -2.09 38.43
N ILE A 275 -25.94 -2.44 37.46
CA ILE A 275 -27.39 -2.54 37.61
C ILE A 275 -27.74 -3.57 38.68
N ASP A 276 -27.14 -4.76 38.64
CA ASP A 276 -27.32 -5.81 39.65
C ASP A 276 -26.95 -5.32 41.06
N ARG A 277 -25.85 -4.57 41.17
CA ARG A 277 -25.42 -3.98 42.45
C ARG A 277 -26.44 -2.95 42.95
N LEU A 278 -26.95 -2.08 42.09
CA LEU A 278 -27.96 -1.09 42.45
C LEU A 278 -29.27 -1.76 42.88
N GLN A 279 -29.72 -2.80 42.18
CA GLN A 279 -30.90 -3.57 42.56
C GLN A 279 -30.74 -4.24 43.94
N ARG A 280 -29.56 -4.79 44.24
CA ARG A 280 -29.26 -5.35 45.58
C ARG A 280 -29.30 -4.27 46.66
N ILE A 281 -28.72 -3.10 46.41
CA ILE A 281 -28.76 -1.97 47.35
C ILE A 281 -30.20 -1.51 47.57
N GLU A 282 -30.98 -1.37 46.51
CA GLU A 282 -32.39 -0.97 46.62
C GLU A 282 -33.21 -1.99 47.41
N LYS A 283 -33.00 -3.29 47.16
CA LYS A 283 -33.64 -4.36 47.93
C LYS A 283 -33.27 -4.28 49.41
N ASN A 284 -31.99 -4.09 49.74
CA ASN A 284 -31.52 -3.95 51.11
C ASN A 284 -32.12 -2.70 51.79
N TYR A 285 -32.18 -1.58 51.07
CA TYR A 285 -32.79 -0.35 51.56
C TYR A 285 -34.29 -0.54 51.83
N ARG A 286 -35.03 -1.15 50.91
CA ARG A 286 -36.46 -1.49 51.10
C ARG A 286 -36.66 -2.41 52.30
N ASN A 287 -35.82 -3.44 52.46
CA ASN A 287 -35.86 -4.36 53.61
C ASN A 287 -35.56 -3.64 54.93
N LEU A 288 -34.56 -2.74 54.97
CA LEU A 288 -34.24 -1.96 56.16
C LEU A 288 -35.40 -1.04 56.52
N LYS A 289 -35.96 -0.32 55.55
CA LYS A 289 -37.11 0.58 55.75
C LYS A 289 -38.34 -0.16 56.27
N THR A 290 -38.60 -1.38 55.79
CA THR A 290 -39.76 -2.19 56.21
C THR A 290 -39.54 -2.99 57.50
N SER A 291 -38.28 -3.14 57.95
CA SER A 291 -37.93 -3.80 59.22
C SER A 291 -38.50 -3.05 60.43
N LYS A 292 -38.74 -3.77 61.55
CA LYS A 292 -39.26 -3.19 62.80
C LYS A 292 -38.37 -2.03 63.29
N LEU A 293 -37.06 -2.22 63.30
CA LEU A 293 -36.08 -1.19 63.70
C LEU A 293 -36.07 -0.01 62.73
N GLY A 294 -36.13 -0.25 61.43
CA GLY A 294 -36.17 0.81 60.42
C GLY A 294 -37.46 1.65 60.49
N ARG A 295 -38.62 1.02 60.73
CA ARG A 295 -39.88 1.75 60.96
C ARG A 295 -39.81 2.62 62.22
N ILE A 296 -39.18 2.13 63.29
CA ILE A 296 -38.95 2.92 64.51
C ILE A 296 -38.01 4.09 64.21
N GLN A 297 -36.90 3.88 63.50
CA GLN A 297 -35.98 4.94 63.10
C GLN A 297 -36.66 6.01 62.24
N VAL A 298 -37.45 5.61 61.24
CA VAL A 298 -38.22 6.55 60.40
C VAL A 298 -39.22 7.35 61.24
N LYS A 299 -39.98 6.70 62.13
CA LYS A 299 -40.89 7.39 63.05
C LYS A 299 -40.17 8.34 64.00
N LEU A 300 -39.00 7.94 64.52
CA LEU A 300 -38.17 8.78 65.39
C LEU A 300 -37.66 10.02 64.63
N TRP A 301 -37.22 9.84 63.39
CA TRP A 301 -36.80 10.93 62.50
C TRP A 301 -37.96 11.87 62.17
N GLU A 302 -39.14 11.35 61.86
CA GLU A 302 -40.34 12.16 61.65
C GLU A 302 -40.73 12.96 62.91
N LEU A 303 -40.65 12.34 64.09
CA LEU A 303 -40.87 13.00 65.38
C LEU A 303 -39.85 14.12 65.64
N LEU A 304 -38.56 13.85 65.42
CA LEU A 304 -37.49 14.85 65.56
C LEU A 304 -37.65 16.00 64.56
N ARG A 305 -38.06 15.70 63.32
CA ARG A 305 -38.32 16.72 62.29
C ARG A 305 -39.53 17.59 62.64
N ARG A 306 -40.57 17.02 63.25
CA ARG A 306 -41.74 17.77 63.74
C ARG A 306 -41.40 18.66 64.93
N ARG A 307 -40.46 18.27 65.80
CA ARG A 307 -39.99 19.10 66.94
C ARG A 307 -39.07 20.24 66.55
N ARG A 308 -38.51 20.23 65.33
CA ARG A 308 -37.68 21.31 64.78
C ARG A 308 -38.47 22.32 63.94
N LYS A 309 -39.76 22.08 63.72
CA LYS A 309 -40.72 23.08 63.21
C LYS A 309 -41.43 23.70 64.40
#